data_AF-A0A0D0BMD6-F1
#
_entry.id   AF-A0A0D0BMD6-F1
#
_cell.length_a   1.000
_cell.length_b   1.000
_cell.length_c   1.000
_cell.angle_alpha   90.00
_cell.angle_beta   90.00
_cell.angle_gamma   90.00
#
_symmetry.space_group_name_H-M   'P 1'
#
loop_
_entity.id
_entity.type
_entity.pdbx_description
1 polymer ?
#
loop_
_entity_poly.entity_id
_entity_poly.type
_entity_poly.pdbx_seq_one_letter_code
_entity_poly.pdbx_strand_id
1 'polypeptide(L)' 'VYCVNWLHAKAVQDRWKEEVELIKSEVWWTINFFDSKSRQWEKLGVQSRVRGAAGHAVYAACQAAIYANL' A
#
# COMPACT_ATOMS: atom_id res chain seq x y z
N VAL A 1 32.55 7.73 -31.31
CA VAL A 1 32.56 7.70 -29.82
C VAL A 1 31.48 8.60 -29.18
N TYR A 2 31.12 9.75 -29.77
CA TYR A 2 30.06 10.64 -29.23
C TYR A 2 28.65 10.03 -29.11
N CYS A 3 28.21 9.23 -30.09
CA CYS A 3 26.88 8.62 -30.09
C CYS A 3 26.68 7.63 -28.93
N VAL A 4 27.71 6.85 -28.59
CA VAL A 4 27.67 5.88 -27.47
C VAL A 4 27.54 6.59 -26.13
N ASN A 5 28.29 7.69 -25.93
CA ASN A 5 28.19 8.48 -24.70
C ASN A 5 26.80 9.10 -24.53
N TRP A 6 26.19 9.58 -25.62
CA TRP A 6 24.81 10.10 -25.59
C TRP A 6 23.79 9.00 -25.27
N LEU A 7 23.94 7.80 -25.83
CA LEU A 7 23.06 6.66 -25.55
C LEU A 7 23.13 6.24 -24.08
N HIS A 8 24.34 6.20 -23.48
CA HIS A 8 24.49 5.93 -22.05
C HIS A 8 23.83 7.00 -21.18
N ALA A 9 24.04 8.28 -21.50
CA ALA A 9 23.40 9.38 -20.77
C ALA A 9 21.87 9.31 -20.86
N LYS A 10 21.33 9.00 -22.04
CA LYS A 10 19.90 8.82 -22.25
C LYS A 10 19.35 7.63 -21.45
N ALA A 11 20.01 6.47 -21.48
CA ALA A 11 19.59 5.30 -20.72
C ALA A 11 19.63 5.54 -19.20
N VAL A 12 20.57 6.34 -18.71
CA VAL A 12 20.58 6.79 -17.30
C VAL A 12 19.37 7.68 -17.03
N GLN A 13 19.11 8.69 -17.87
CA GLN A 13 17.97 9.58 -17.70
C GLN A 13 16.63 8.84 -17.72
N ASP A 14 16.44 7.90 -18.64
CA ASP A 14 15.21 7.12 -18.76
C ASP A 14 15.01 6.21 -17.55
N ARG A 15 16.07 5.56 -17.05
CA ARG A 15 16.01 4.81 -15.77
C ARG A 15 15.60 5.66 -14.59
N TRP A 16 16.18 6.86 -14.44
CA TRP A 16 15.78 7.76 -13.36
C TRP A 16 14.31 8.15 -13.43
N LYS A 17 13.76 8.36 -14.63
CA LYS A 17 12.33 8.62 -14.79
C LYS A 17 11.48 7.42 -14.41
N GLU A 18 11.88 6.21 -14.81
CA GLU A 18 11.20 4.97 -14.44
C GLU A 18 11.22 4.75 -12.93
N GLU A 19 12.37 4.92 -12.27
CA GLU A 19 12.50 4.77 -10.82
C GLU A 19 11.61 5.76 -10.06
N VAL A 20 11.52 7.01 -10.51
CA VAL A 20 10.62 8.00 -9.91
C VAL A 20 9.15 7.56 -10.01
N GLU A 21 8.72 7.02 -11.14
CA GLU A 21 7.35 6.52 -11.29
C GLU A 21 7.10 5.23 -10.49
N LEU A 22 8.09 4.35 -10.39
CA LEU A 22 8.02 3.17 -9.54
C LEU A 22 7.85 3.54 -8.07
N ILE A 23 8.64 4.47 -7.56
CA ILE A 23 8.55 4.93 -6.16
C ILE A 23 7.16 5.54 -5.89
N LYS A 24 6.66 6.40 -6.79
CA LYS A 24 5.30 6.94 -6.64
C LYS A 24 4.25 5.83 -6.60
N SER A 25 4.36 4.87 -7.51
CA SER A 25 3.43 3.74 -7.60
C SER A 25 3.48 2.87 -6.34
N GLU A 26 4.67 2.64 -5.78
CA GLU A 26 4.87 1.86 -4.57
C GLU A 26 4.31 2.58 -3.33
N VAL A 27 4.48 3.90 -3.22
CA VAL A 27 3.87 4.71 -2.15
C VAL A 27 2.35 4.63 -2.22
N TRP A 28 1.76 4.84 -3.40
CA TRP A 28 0.31 4.72 -3.59
C TRP A 28 -0.19 3.31 -3.30
N TRP A 29 0.53 2.29 -3.75
CA TRP A 29 0.19 0.90 -3.47
C TRP A 29 0.22 0.60 -1.97
N THR A 30 1.21 1.12 -1.26
CA THR A 30 1.36 0.95 0.20
C THR A 30 0.19 1.58 0.95
N ILE A 31 -0.20 2.81 0.60
CA ILE A 31 -1.37 3.49 1.17
C ILE A 31 -2.65 2.67 0.92
N ASN A 32 -2.85 2.24 -0.33
CA ASN A 32 -4.02 1.45 -0.72
C ASN A 32 -4.05 0.08 -0.01
N PHE A 33 -2.88 -0.51 0.23
CA PHE A 33 -2.76 -1.75 0.97
C PHE A 33 -3.25 -1.58 2.42
N PHE A 34 -2.80 -0.54 3.12
CA PHE A 34 -3.22 -0.28 4.50
C PHE A 34 -4.71 0.03 4.62
N ASP A 35 -5.26 0.87 3.73
CA ASP A 35 -6.70 1.15 3.67
C ASP A 35 -7.51 -0.13 3.41
N SER A 36 -7.08 -0.96 2.44
CA SER A 36 -7.71 -2.25 2.16
C SER A 36 -7.70 -3.18 3.37
N LYS A 37 -6.57 -3.26 4.09
CA LYS A 37 -6.44 -4.09 5.30
C LYS A 37 -7.33 -3.58 6.43
N SER A 38 -7.39 -2.26 6.64
CA SER A 38 -8.28 -1.65 7.62
C SER A 38 -9.75 -2.04 7.36
N ARG A 39 -10.23 -1.82 6.13
CA ARG A 39 -11.61 -2.17 5.72
C ARG A 39 -11.92 -3.65 5.84
N GLN A 40 -10.96 -4.53 5.57
CA GLN A 40 -11.12 -5.97 5.78
C GLN A 40 -11.38 -6.30 7.25
N TRP A 41 -10.62 -5.70 8.16
CA TRP A 41 -10.81 -5.89 9.60
C TRP A 41 -12.15 -5.32 10.09
N GLU A 42 -12.58 -4.16 9.60
CA GLU A 42 -13.91 -3.63 9.90
C GLU A 42 -15.01 -4.62 9.49
N LYS A 43 -14.93 -5.17 8.28
CA LYS A 43 -15.89 -6.16 7.77
C LYS A 43 -15.93 -7.41 8.65
N LEU A 44 -14.77 -7.91 9.07
CA LEU A 44 -14.67 -9.05 10.00
C LEU A 44 -15.25 -8.72 11.38
N GLY A 45 -15.05 -7.49 11.86
CA GLY A 45 -15.62 -7.00 13.11
C GLY A 45 -17.16 -6.99 13.06
N VAL A 46 -17.74 -6.48 11.97
CA VAL A 46 -19.20 -6.50 11.75
C VAL A 46 -19.73 -7.93 11.73
N GLN A 47 -19.08 -8.84 11.01
CA GLN A 47 -19.49 -10.25 10.97
C GLN A 47 -19.41 -10.93 12.35
N SER A 48 -18.39 -10.60 13.13
CA SER A 48 -18.20 -11.13 14.48
C SER A 48 -19.30 -10.64 15.44
N ARG A 49 -19.74 -9.38 15.31
CA ARG A 49 -20.89 -8.84 16.06
C ARG A 49 -22.17 -9.59 15.73
N VAL A 50 -22.45 -9.84 14.44
CA VAL A 50 -23.64 -10.60 14.01
C VAL A 50 -23.64 -12.01 14.60
N ARG A 51 -22.47 -12.64 14.74
CA ARG A 51 -22.32 -13.98 15.33
C ARG A 51 -22.32 -13.98 16.87
N GLY A 52 -22.50 -12.83 17.53
CA GLY A 52 -22.47 -12.72 18.99
C GLY A 52 -21.07 -12.87 19.61
N ALA A 53 -20.00 -12.87 18.79
CA ALA A 53 -18.63 -13.04 19.25
C ALA A 53 -18.00 -11.69 19.61
N ALA A 54 -18.43 -11.11 20.73
CA ALA A 54 -18.04 -9.75 21.15
C ALA A 54 -16.51 -9.55 21.24
N GLY A 55 -15.77 -10.52 21.77
CA GLY A 55 -14.30 -10.43 21.86
C GLY A 55 -13.61 -10.32 20.50
N HIS A 56 -14.03 -11.11 19.52
CA HIS A 56 -13.51 -11.04 18.16
C HIS A 56 -13.85 -9.71 17.48
N ALA A 57 -15.04 -9.17 17.75
CA ALA A 57 -15.44 -7.87 17.22
C ALA A 57 -14.58 -6.72 17.76
N VAL A 58 -14.25 -6.74 19.07
CA VAL A 58 -13.37 -5.74 19.68
C VAL A 58 -11.95 -5.85 19.12
N TYR A 59 -11.41 -7.07 19.03
CA TYR A 59 -10.08 -7.27 18.46
C TYR A 59 -9.99 -6.80 17.00
N ALA A 60 -10.98 -7.14 16.17
CA ALA A 60 -11.05 -6.69 14.79
C ALA A 60 -11.13 -5.15 14.68
N ALA A 61 -11.86 -4.49 15.57
CA ALA A 61 -11.91 -3.03 15.62
C ALA A 61 -10.55 -2.41 16.00
N CYS A 62 -9.82 -3.00 16.94
CA CYS A 62 -8.46 -2.57 17.27
C CYS A 62 -7.51 -2.72 16.07
N GLN A 63 -7.59 -3.85 15.35
CA GLN A 63 -6.76 -4.07 14.16
C GLN A 63 -7.10 -3.08 13.04
N ALA A 64 -8.38 -2.81 12.77
CA ALA A 64 -8.80 -1.79 11.81
C ALA A 64 -8.22 -0.41 12.17
N ALA A 65 -8.30 -0.02 13.45
CA ALA A 65 -7.75 1.25 13.92
C ALA A 65 -6.23 1.32 13.76
N ILE A 66 -5.49 0.22 14.01
CA ILE A 66 -4.04 0.21 13.79
C ILE A 66 -3.74 0.44 12.30
N TYR A 67 -4.36 -0.32 11.40
CA TYR A 67 -4.13 -0.17 9.97
C TYR A 67 -4.59 1.17 9.38
N ALA A 68 -5.59 1.82 9.99
CA ALA A 68 -6.02 3.15 9.57
C ALA A 68 -5.05 4.28 9.99
N ASN A 69 -4.16 4.02 10.95
CA ASN A 69 -3.20 4.98 11.48
C ASN A 69 -1.74 4.66 11.10
N LEU A 70 -1.53 3.67 10.22
CA LEU A 70 -0.24 3.31 9.62
C LEU A 70 -0.16 3.85 8.20
#